data_AF-M1A1R7-F1
#
_entry.id   AF-M1A1R7-F1
#
_cell.length_a   1.000
_cell.length_b   1.000
_cell.length_c   1.000
_cell.angle_alpha   90.00
_cell.angle_beta   90.00
_cell.angle_gamma   90.00
#
_symmetry.space_group_name_H-M   'P 1'
#
loop_
_entity.id
_entity.type
_entity.pdbx_description
1 polymer ?
#
loop_
_entity_poly.entity_id
_entity_poly.type
_entity_poly.pdbx_seq_one_letter_code
_entity_poly.pdbx_strand_id
1 'polypeptide(L)'
;MTTSFSKKKTKLYKNELFSLAKLVFLIPITIIILLLIFLWSSSSTIISGNIIHLCFQSRKLNDLYCISAGTHQNLEAPSSFSSNVTTSATKIVDDLQQKSTRLGIPIPPGYHAFRNGMVKSDEELLVAYNDVEDQLEMHRSWTSTSQNHNATLCNGRGIYVYELPTKFNKDLVSQCADMVPWVDLCDYFSNDAMGEAVQKLGKGWYQTHQYSLELIFHSRVMNHPCRVQNISEAELFYVPFYAGLDVLRWHFKNVTNDVKDSLGLELVKWLESQPTWFKRSAITCELHAGKDHIFVLGKISWDFRRYSNSNWGSRFLELNEMQNPVKLLIERQPWHLNDIGIPHPTFFHPQSDNDITTWQLKLLNESRKSLISFAGAARPDAPESIRSMLINQCTSTSECKFMNCSSGSCDQPESIIELFIESEFCLQPPGDSPTRKSVFDSLISGCIPVIFDPFTAYYQYPWHLPEDYKKYSVFIDQEDVRNMKVNVVDRLMKIPAGEKQNMRKYIIYELLPGLVYGDPKSKLEKFQDAFSITMNNLFERLTRLEL
;
A
#
# COMPACT_ATOMS: atom_id res chain seq x y z
N MET A 1 40.24 97.73 29.26
CA MET A 1 40.35 96.42 29.96
C MET A 1 39.56 95.42 29.13
N THR A 2 40.18 94.54 28.33
CA THR A 2 40.71 93.21 28.75
C THR A 2 39.63 92.36 29.46
N THR A 3 39.18 91.18 29.01
CA THR A 3 39.46 90.30 27.85
C THR A 3 38.32 89.26 27.80
N SER A 4 37.93 88.57 26.71
CA SER A 4 38.41 88.46 25.31
C SER A 4 37.22 88.21 24.34
N PHE A 5 37.45 87.77 23.09
CA PHE A 5 36.44 87.74 22.02
C PHE A 5 35.69 86.40 21.79
N SER A 6 34.36 86.52 21.65
CA SER A 6 33.49 85.96 20.60
C SER A 6 33.75 84.55 20.01
N LYS A 7 32.69 83.72 20.03
CA LYS A 7 32.06 83.19 18.80
C LYS A 7 30.70 82.52 19.07
N LYS A 8 29.67 82.94 18.32
CA LYS A 8 28.36 82.26 18.25
C LYS A 8 28.19 81.72 16.82
N LYS A 9 28.15 80.39 16.62
CA LYS A 9 27.37 79.72 15.55
C LYS A 9 27.48 78.18 15.57
N THR A 10 26.32 77.53 15.75
CA THR A 10 25.85 76.27 15.11
C THR A 10 26.79 75.05 14.97
N LYS A 11 26.48 73.95 15.67
CA LYS A 11 25.74 72.80 15.07
C LYS A 11 25.29 71.75 16.11
N LEU A 12 24.18 71.08 15.75
CA LEU A 12 23.70 69.71 16.04
C LEU A 12 24.29 68.81 17.16
N TYR A 13 23.40 67.93 17.63
CA TYR A 13 23.58 66.63 18.32
C TYR A 13 23.62 66.55 19.86
N LYS A 14 23.07 65.42 20.35
CA LYS A 14 23.08 64.84 21.71
C LYS A 14 22.30 65.54 22.83
N ASN A 15 21.11 65.02 23.16
CA ASN A 15 20.95 64.11 24.32
C ASN A 15 19.48 63.63 24.52
N GLU A 16 19.07 62.62 23.75
CA GLU A 16 18.20 61.56 24.30
C GLU A 16 19.12 60.47 24.86
N LEU A 17 19.09 60.19 26.18
CA LEU A 17 19.54 58.90 26.72
C LEU A 17 19.20 58.61 28.21
N PHE A 18 18.43 59.46 28.92
CA PHE A 18 18.40 59.39 30.39
C PHE A 18 17.06 59.09 31.08
N SER A 19 15.99 58.71 30.35
CA SER A 19 14.67 58.43 30.97
C SER A 19 14.06 57.04 30.70
N LEU A 20 14.40 56.34 29.61
CA LEU A 20 13.86 54.98 29.37
C LEU A 20 14.61 53.85 30.09
N ALA A 21 15.89 54.05 30.44
CA ALA A 21 16.75 52.99 30.95
C ALA A 21 16.33 52.40 32.32
N LYS A 22 15.45 53.07 33.07
CA LYS A 22 14.98 52.60 34.39
C LYS A 22 13.77 51.66 34.36
N LEU A 23 13.05 51.54 33.24
CA LEU A 23 11.89 50.64 33.15
C LEU A 23 12.26 49.21 32.72
N VAL A 24 13.39 49.03 32.03
CA VAL A 24 13.80 47.74 31.44
C VAL A 24 14.46 46.80 32.47
N PHE A 25 15.00 47.33 33.57
CA PHE A 25 15.76 46.57 34.57
C PHE A 25 14.91 45.85 35.65
N LEU A 26 13.59 45.76 35.47
CA LEU A 26 12.68 45.03 36.38
C LEU A 26 12.09 43.74 35.78
N ILE A 27 12.45 43.40 34.54
CA ILE A 27 12.16 42.08 33.97
C ILE A 27 13.41 41.21 34.15
N PRO A 28 13.35 40.13 34.95
CA PRO A 28 14.46 39.18 35.06
C PRO A 28 14.89 38.70 33.68
N ILE A 29 16.20 38.61 33.44
CA ILE A 29 16.77 38.13 32.16
C ILE A 29 16.20 36.75 31.78
N THR A 30 15.87 35.92 32.78
CA THR A 30 15.18 34.64 32.62
C THR A 30 13.79 34.76 31.96
N ILE A 31 13.00 35.80 32.24
CA ILE A 31 11.69 36.02 31.60
C ILE A 31 11.86 36.46 30.14
N ILE A 32 12.87 37.29 29.84
CA ILE A 32 13.17 37.68 28.45
C ILE A 32 13.64 36.46 27.64
N ILE A 33 14.51 35.63 28.22
CA ILE A 33 14.96 34.38 27.60
C ILE A 33 13.80 33.41 27.42
N LEU A 34 12.91 33.25 28.42
CA LEU A 34 11.72 32.40 28.29
C LEU A 34 10.73 32.92 27.23
N LEU A 35 10.55 34.23 27.07
CA LEU A 35 9.74 34.81 26.00
C LEU A 35 10.36 34.58 24.61
N LEU A 36 11.68 34.71 24.48
CA LEU A 36 12.39 34.44 23.23
C LEU A 36 12.36 32.95 22.88
N ILE A 37 12.55 32.05 23.85
CA ILE A 37 12.39 30.60 23.67
C ILE A 37 10.94 30.26 23.29
N PHE A 38 9.95 30.85 23.97
CA PHE A 38 8.54 30.63 23.66
C PHE A 38 8.21 31.04 22.22
N LEU A 39 8.59 32.25 21.81
CA LEU A 39 8.43 32.74 20.43
C LEU A 39 9.13 31.82 19.42
N TRP A 40 10.38 31.42 19.70
CA TRP A 40 11.14 30.54 18.82
C TRP A 40 10.58 29.11 18.75
N SER A 41 9.88 28.66 19.81
CA SER A 41 9.19 27.37 19.86
C SER A 41 7.79 27.36 19.23
N SER A 42 7.22 28.53 18.89
CA SER A 42 5.84 28.66 18.42
C SER A 42 5.66 29.22 16.99
N SER A 43 6.74 29.54 16.29
CA SER A 43 6.69 30.00 14.89
C SER A 43 7.81 29.43 14.03
N SER A 44 7.44 28.63 13.03
CA SER A 44 8.34 28.16 11.98
C SER A 44 8.48 29.25 10.91
N THR A 45 9.68 29.81 10.77
CA THR A 45 9.99 30.73 9.66
C THR A 45 10.68 29.96 8.55
N ILE A 46 10.01 29.80 7.40
CA ILE A 46 10.59 29.14 6.23
C ILE A 46 10.93 30.21 5.20
N ILE A 47 12.22 30.31 4.86
CA ILE A 47 12.73 31.20 3.81
C ILE A 47 13.04 30.34 2.59
N SER A 48 12.29 30.53 1.51
CA SER A 48 12.51 29.84 0.24
C SER A 48 12.51 30.86 -0.90
N GLY A 49 13.69 31.18 -1.42
CA GLY A 49 13.86 32.21 -2.44
C GLY A 49 13.40 33.60 -1.97
N ASN A 50 12.65 34.30 -2.83
CA ASN A 50 12.18 35.68 -2.61
C ASN A 50 10.85 35.78 -1.83
N ILE A 51 10.42 34.71 -1.15
CA ILE A 51 9.15 34.68 -0.40
C ILE A 51 9.43 34.29 1.06
N ILE A 52 8.83 35.05 1.98
CA ILE A 52 8.89 34.77 3.42
C ILE A 52 7.55 34.15 3.83
N HIS A 53 7.59 32.94 4.38
CA HIS A 53 6.45 32.30 5.03
C HIS A 53 6.59 32.36 6.55
N LEU A 54 5.62 32.99 7.20
CA LEU A 54 5.48 33.06 8.66
C LEU A 54 4.30 32.22 9.10
N CYS A 55 4.58 31.06 9.71
CA CYS A 55 3.56 30.14 10.20
C CYS A 55 3.43 30.22 11.72
N PHE A 56 2.19 30.31 12.20
CA PHE A 56 1.84 30.35 13.62
C PHE A 56 0.95 29.17 13.99
N GLN A 57 1.21 28.54 15.12
CA GLN A 57 0.38 27.46 15.67
C GLN A 57 -0.57 28.03 16.73
N SER A 58 -1.88 27.93 16.50
CA SER A 58 -2.92 28.44 17.41
C SER A 58 -3.67 27.29 18.07
N ARG A 59 -3.76 27.27 19.41
CA ARG A 59 -4.50 26.23 20.16
C ARG A 59 -6.03 26.24 19.97
N LYS A 60 -6.56 27.03 19.03
CA LYS A 60 -8.00 27.10 18.67
C LYS A 60 -8.30 26.72 17.22
N LEU A 61 -7.30 26.39 16.42
CA LEU A 61 -7.43 25.93 15.04
C LEU A 61 -6.57 24.68 14.90
N ASN A 62 -7.13 23.60 14.34
CA ASN A 62 -6.39 22.33 14.24
C ASN A 62 -5.32 22.34 13.12
N ASP A 63 -5.26 23.39 12.30
CA ASP A 63 -4.33 23.56 11.19
C ASP A 63 -3.33 24.72 11.42
N LEU A 64 -2.14 24.62 10.81
CA LEU A 64 -1.14 25.69 10.82
C LEU A 64 -1.62 26.89 10.00
N TYR A 65 -1.60 28.09 10.60
CA TYR A 65 -1.93 29.33 9.90
C TYR A 65 -0.65 30.02 9.41
N CYS A 66 -0.46 30.06 8.09
CA CYS A 66 0.72 30.64 7.44
C CYS A 66 0.38 31.90 6.64
N ILE A 67 1.08 33.00 6.93
CA ILE A 67 1.05 34.23 6.14
C ILE A 67 2.25 34.24 5.20
N SER A 68 2.01 34.55 3.93
CA SER A 68 3.02 34.55 2.87
C SER A 68 3.16 35.94 2.27
N ALA A 69 4.38 36.48 2.20
CA ALA A 69 4.65 37.78 1.58
C ALA A 69 5.71 37.63 0.48
N GLY A 70 5.38 38.12 -0.73
CA GLY A 70 6.24 38.09 -1.91
C GLY A 70 5.99 39.31 -2.80
N THR A 71 7.02 39.75 -3.54
CA THR A 71 7.02 41.04 -4.24
C THR A 71 6.63 40.93 -5.72
N HIS A 72 5.36 40.68 -6.04
CA HIS A 72 4.82 40.92 -7.38
C HIS A 72 3.37 41.43 -7.33
N GLN A 73 3.11 42.54 -8.03
CA GLN A 73 1.78 43.08 -8.29
C GLN A 73 1.23 42.49 -9.59
N ASN A 74 -0.04 42.05 -9.58
CA ASN A 74 -1.07 42.33 -10.61
C ASN A 74 -2.25 41.37 -10.44
N LEU A 75 -3.42 41.93 -10.15
CA LEU A 75 -4.71 41.24 -10.16
C LEU A 75 -5.72 42.21 -10.80
N GLU A 76 -5.86 42.12 -12.12
CA GLU A 76 -6.94 42.79 -12.84
C GLU A 76 -8.17 41.88 -12.86
N ALA A 77 -9.30 42.42 -12.43
CA ALA A 77 -10.60 41.82 -12.68
C ALA A 77 -11.22 42.44 -13.93
N PRO A 78 -12.01 41.67 -14.70
CA PRO A 78 -13.09 42.24 -15.47
C PRO A 78 -14.44 41.65 -15.05
N SER A 79 -15.34 42.54 -14.65
CA SER A 79 -16.77 42.29 -14.55
C SER A 79 -17.45 42.30 -15.92
N SER A 80 -18.44 41.43 -16.16
CA SER A 80 -19.80 41.83 -16.62
C SER A 80 -20.68 40.60 -16.90
N PHE A 81 -22.01 40.82 -16.96
CA PHE A 81 -23.05 39.78 -16.92
C PHE A 81 -23.72 39.53 -18.30
N SER A 82 -24.62 38.53 -18.34
CA SER A 82 -25.55 38.15 -19.42
C SER A 82 -24.96 37.29 -20.57
N SER A 83 -25.65 36.29 -21.13
CA SER A 83 -26.94 35.68 -20.76
C SER A 83 -27.08 34.25 -21.31
N ASN A 84 -28.00 33.49 -20.68
CA ASN A 84 -28.77 32.34 -21.16
C ASN A 84 -28.58 31.01 -20.38
N VAL A 85 -29.73 30.43 -20.05
CA VAL A 85 -29.92 29.39 -19.04
C VAL A 85 -29.97 28.01 -19.69
N THR A 86 -28.85 27.28 -19.67
CA THR A 86 -28.83 25.81 -19.85
C THR A 86 -27.57 25.11 -19.32
N THR A 87 -26.58 25.84 -18.78
CA THR A 87 -25.22 25.33 -18.48
C THR A 87 -24.97 24.92 -17.02
N SER A 88 -25.97 24.98 -16.13
CA SER A 88 -25.75 24.75 -14.70
C SER A 88 -25.46 23.29 -14.32
N ALA A 89 -25.89 22.30 -15.12
CA ALA A 89 -25.61 20.89 -14.85
C ALA A 89 -24.19 20.51 -15.33
N THR A 90 -23.85 20.85 -16.57
CA THR A 90 -22.53 20.54 -17.16
C THR A 90 -21.38 21.22 -16.43
N LYS A 91 -21.52 22.49 -16.03
CA LYS A 91 -20.46 23.14 -15.24
C LYS A 91 -20.21 22.52 -13.87
N ILE A 92 -21.26 22.01 -13.21
CA ILE A 92 -21.10 21.31 -11.92
C ILE A 92 -20.43 19.95 -12.14
N VAL A 93 -20.75 19.24 -13.22
CA VAL A 93 -20.06 17.99 -13.61
C VAL A 93 -18.59 18.26 -13.97
N ASP A 94 -18.28 19.32 -14.71
CA ASP A 94 -16.90 19.71 -15.04
C ASP A 94 -16.09 20.11 -13.79
N ASP A 95 -16.66 20.91 -12.88
CA ASP A 95 -16.03 21.28 -11.59
C ASP A 95 -15.87 20.07 -10.65
N LEU A 96 -16.77 19.08 -10.71
CA LEU A 96 -16.66 17.82 -9.96
C LEU A 96 -15.64 16.85 -10.58
N GLN A 97 -15.53 16.78 -11.91
CA GLN A 97 -14.49 16.02 -12.59
C GLN A 97 -13.09 16.65 -12.38
N GLN A 98 -13.00 17.97 -12.22
CA GLN A 98 -11.75 18.62 -11.77
C GLN A 98 -11.45 18.40 -10.29
N LYS A 99 -12.46 18.13 -9.44
CA LYS A 99 -12.27 17.56 -8.10
C LYS A 99 -12.06 16.04 -8.15
N SER A 100 -10.93 15.69 -8.75
CA SER A 100 -10.27 14.39 -8.59
C SER A 100 -10.24 13.93 -7.12
N THR A 101 -10.15 12.61 -6.89
CA THR A 101 -10.03 12.03 -5.53
C THR A 101 -8.92 12.70 -4.72
N ARG A 102 -8.94 12.57 -3.38
CA ARG A 102 -7.91 13.22 -2.52
C ARG A 102 -6.47 12.92 -2.94
N LEU A 103 -6.22 11.78 -3.60
CA LEU A 103 -4.93 11.36 -4.15
C LEU A 103 -4.54 11.96 -5.52
N GLY A 104 -5.40 12.76 -6.15
CA GLY A 104 -5.15 13.30 -7.49
C GLY A 104 -5.26 12.26 -8.61
N ILE A 105 -5.97 11.15 -8.36
CA ILE A 105 -6.31 10.14 -9.36
C ILE A 105 -7.62 10.59 -10.07
N PRO A 106 -7.63 10.75 -11.41
CA PRO A 106 -8.87 11.01 -12.15
C PRO A 106 -9.86 9.86 -11.96
N ILE A 107 -11.15 10.16 -11.84
CA ILE A 107 -12.20 9.14 -11.87
C ILE A 107 -12.17 8.49 -13.27
N PRO A 108 -11.90 7.18 -13.40
CA PRO A 108 -11.83 6.53 -14.70
C PRO A 108 -13.20 6.58 -15.41
N PRO A 109 -13.30 7.17 -16.60
CA PRO A 109 -14.58 7.29 -17.29
C PRO A 109 -15.09 5.92 -17.74
N GLY A 110 -16.30 5.54 -17.31
CA GLY A 110 -16.97 4.32 -17.80
C GLY A 110 -16.92 3.09 -16.89
N TYR A 111 -16.44 3.20 -15.65
CA TYR A 111 -16.39 2.05 -14.70
C TYR A 111 -17.78 1.46 -14.32
N HIS A 112 -18.89 2.06 -14.79
CA HIS A 112 -20.25 1.50 -14.72
C HIS A 112 -20.38 0.08 -15.31
N ALA A 113 -19.47 -0.33 -16.19
CA ALA A 113 -19.55 -1.62 -16.90
C ALA A 113 -19.32 -2.87 -16.03
N PHE A 114 -18.62 -2.76 -14.88
CA PHE A 114 -18.24 -3.95 -14.08
C PHE A 114 -19.28 -4.41 -13.04
N ARG A 115 -20.38 -3.66 -12.83
CA ARG A 115 -21.51 -4.07 -11.97
C ARG A 115 -22.84 -3.65 -12.59
N ASN A 116 -23.47 -4.55 -13.34
CA ASN A 116 -24.90 -4.58 -13.74
C ASN A 116 -25.78 -3.38 -13.32
N GLY A 117 -25.53 -2.18 -13.86
CA GLY A 117 -26.29 -0.96 -13.55
C GLY A 117 -26.38 -0.56 -12.06
N MET A 118 -25.44 -0.97 -11.21
CA MET A 118 -25.49 -0.68 -9.76
C MET A 118 -25.15 0.78 -9.42
N VAL A 119 -24.33 1.45 -10.23
CA VAL A 119 -23.95 2.85 -10.05
C VAL A 119 -24.64 3.68 -11.14
N LYS A 120 -25.55 4.57 -10.74
CA LYS A 120 -26.52 5.27 -11.59
C LYS A 120 -26.09 6.67 -12.00
N SER A 121 -25.04 7.22 -11.39
CA SER A 121 -24.51 8.56 -11.68
C SER A 121 -23.01 8.66 -11.39
N ASP A 122 -22.36 9.68 -11.95
CA ASP A 122 -20.98 10.05 -11.60
C ASP A 122 -20.83 10.44 -10.12
N GLU A 123 -21.91 10.92 -9.49
CA GLU A 123 -21.94 11.28 -8.07
C GLU A 123 -21.88 10.04 -7.18
N GLU A 124 -22.65 8.99 -7.47
CA GLU A 124 -22.56 7.70 -6.77
C GLU A 124 -21.16 7.07 -6.93
N LEU A 125 -20.53 7.26 -8.10
CA LEU A 125 -19.16 6.80 -8.37
C LEU A 125 -18.12 7.57 -7.54
N LEU A 126 -18.24 8.91 -7.47
CA LEU A 126 -17.37 9.76 -6.65
C LEU A 126 -17.49 9.41 -5.15
N VAL A 127 -18.70 9.18 -4.65
CA VAL A 127 -18.92 8.70 -3.27
C VAL A 127 -18.20 7.37 -3.03
N ALA A 128 -18.39 6.40 -3.93
CA ALA A 128 -17.75 5.08 -3.81
C ALA A 128 -16.21 5.15 -3.84
N TYR A 129 -15.60 6.10 -4.56
CA TYR A 129 -14.16 6.34 -4.49
C TYR A 129 -13.74 7.02 -3.17
N ASN A 130 -14.46 8.04 -2.70
CA ASN A 130 -14.16 8.71 -1.44
C ASN A 130 -14.23 7.75 -0.24
N ASP A 131 -15.19 6.83 -0.21
CA ASP A 131 -15.29 5.79 0.81
C ASP A 131 -14.01 4.93 0.89
N VAL A 132 -13.41 4.61 -0.27
CA VAL A 132 -12.15 3.86 -0.36
C VAL A 132 -10.98 4.70 0.15
N GLU A 133 -10.92 5.99 -0.18
CA GLU A 133 -9.87 6.88 0.33
C GLU A 133 -9.94 7.01 1.86
N ASP A 134 -11.14 7.14 2.43
CA ASP A 134 -11.32 7.18 3.88
C ASP A 134 -10.90 5.84 4.55
N GLN A 135 -11.10 4.68 3.88
CA GLN A 135 -10.54 3.40 4.37
C GLN A 135 -9.00 3.40 4.33
N LEU A 136 -8.40 3.95 3.27
CA LEU A 136 -6.94 4.00 3.12
C LEU A 136 -6.30 4.95 4.13
N GLU A 137 -6.91 6.11 4.40
CA GLU A 137 -6.47 7.04 5.44
C GLU A 137 -6.50 6.36 6.82
N MET A 138 -7.59 5.64 7.14
CA MET A 138 -7.69 4.86 8.38
C MET A 138 -6.60 3.77 8.46
N HIS A 139 -6.37 3.01 7.38
CA HIS A 139 -5.31 2.00 7.33
C HIS A 139 -3.92 2.60 7.51
N ARG A 140 -3.62 3.72 6.83
CA ARG A 140 -2.33 4.43 6.96
C ARG A 140 -2.14 5.01 8.35
N SER A 141 -3.22 5.39 9.04
CA SER A 141 -3.15 5.81 10.44
C SER A 141 -2.54 4.70 11.32
N TRP A 142 -2.86 3.44 11.07
CA TRP A 142 -2.34 2.27 11.81
C TRP A 142 -0.92 1.85 11.41
N THR A 143 -0.23 2.61 10.56
CA THR A 143 1.19 2.34 10.27
C THR A 143 2.05 2.69 11.48
N SER A 144 2.84 1.73 11.97
CA SER A 144 3.69 1.97 13.14
C SER A 144 4.77 3.00 12.82
N THR A 145 4.82 4.06 13.61
CA THR A 145 5.86 5.11 13.50
C THR A 145 7.20 4.67 14.06
N SER A 146 7.21 3.58 14.84
CA SER A 146 8.44 3.05 15.41
C SER A 146 9.17 2.16 14.41
N GLN A 147 10.33 2.63 13.94
CA GLN A 147 11.38 1.73 13.42
C GLN A 147 12.02 0.96 14.59
N ASN A 148 11.21 0.19 15.32
CA ASN A 148 11.66 -0.74 16.34
C ASN A 148 12.28 -1.96 15.65
N HIS A 149 13.48 -1.75 15.11
CA HIS A 149 14.36 -2.79 14.56
C HIS A 149 14.64 -3.93 15.57
N ASN A 150 14.49 -3.64 16.87
CA ASN A 150 14.44 -4.65 17.93
C ASN A 150 13.05 -5.31 18.04
N ALA A 151 12.73 -6.19 17.08
CA ALA A 151 11.57 -7.10 17.15
C ALA A 151 11.59 -8.04 18.38
N THR A 152 12.69 -8.07 19.13
CA THR A 152 12.86 -8.80 20.40
C THR A 152 12.14 -8.17 21.60
N LEU A 153 11.73 -6.90 21.53
CA LEU A 153 11.02 -6.21 22.61
C LEU A 153 9.50 -6.19 22.35
N CYS A 154 8.87 -7.31 22.68
CA CYS A 154 7.43 -7.51 22.50
C CYS A 154 6.58 -6.55 23.36
N ASN A 155 7.07 -6.13 24.53
CA ASN A 155 6.41 -5.12 25.39
C ASN A 155 4.93 -5.45 25.73
N GLY A 156 4.64 -6.72 26.04
CA GLY A 156 3.26 -7.19 26.32
C GLY A 156 2.48 -7.66 25.10
N ARG A 157 2.92 -7.30 23.89
CA ARG A 157 2.27 -7.59 22.61
C ARG A 157 2.45 -9.04 22.16
N GLY A 158 1.80 -9.96 22.87
CA GLY A 158 1.81 -11.39 22.58
C GLY A 158 0.86 -11.76 21.44
N ILE A 159 1.30 -12.67 20.55
CA ILE A 159 0.44 -13.33 19.56
C ILE A 159 0.28 -14.81 19.90
N TYR A 160 -0.96 -15.27 20.05
CA TYR A 160 -1.28 -16.69 20.21
C TYR A 160 -1.70 -17.29 18.87
N VAL A 161 -1.21 -18.48 18.57
CA VAL A 161 -1.65 -19.26 17.40
C VAL A 161 -2.57 -20.36 17.88
N TYR A 162 -3.77 -20.45 17.33
CA TYR A 162 -4.67 -21.56 17.65
C TYR A 162 -4.16 -22.88 17.07
N GLU A 163 -4.08 -23.90 17.93
CA GLU A 163 -3.88 -25.29 17.52
C GLU A 163 -5.21 -25.85 16.98
N LEU A 164 -5.52 -25.51 15.72
CA LEU A 164 -6.74 -25.95 15.03
C LEU A 164 -6.74 -27.47 14.73
N PRO A 165 -7.91 -28.12 14.70
CA PRO A 165 -8.08 -29.43 14.05
C PRO A 165 -7.50 -29.45 12.64
N THR A 166 -6.76 -30.52 12.29
CA THR A 166 -5.89 -30.57 11.10
C THR A 166 -6.62 -30.37 9.77
N LYS A 167 -7.92 -30.69 9.72
CA LYS A 167 -8.83 -30.43 8.59
C LYS A 167 -8.86 -28.98 8.12
N PHE A 168 -8.53 -28.03 9.00
CA PHE A 168 -8.50 -26.59 8.70
C PHE A 168 -7.16 -26.13 8.11
N ASN A 169 -6.10 -26.96 8.11
CA ASN A 169 -4.79 -26.60 7.56
C ASN A 169 -4.01 -27.80 7.01
N LYS A 170 -3.43 -28.65 7.86
CA LYS A 170 -2.49 -29.71 7.46
C LYS A 170 -3.10 -30.70 6.46
N ASP A 171 -4.38 -31.05 6.64
CA ASP A 171 -5.07 -31.96 5.73
C ASP A 171 -5.32 -31.31 4.35
N LEU A 172 -5.52 -29.98 4.30
CA LEU A 172 -5.61 -29.24 3.04
C LEU A 172 -4.26 -29.24 2.33
N VAL A 173 -3.16 -28.98 3.04
CA VAL A 173 -1.82 -29.08 2.45
C VAL A 173 -1.56 -30.48 1.90
N SER A 174 -1.96 -31.55 2.60
CA SER A 174 -1.76 -32.93 2.08
C SER A 174 -2.60 -33.27 0.84
N GLN A 175 -3.51 -32.39 0.40
CA GLN A 175 -4.32 -32.54 -0.82
C GLN A 175 -3.78 -31.70 -1.99
N CYS A 176 -2.58 -31.11 -1.87
CA CYS A 176 -2.01 -30.15 -2.82
C CYS A 176 -2.01 -30.59 -4.30
N ALA A 177 -1.69 -31.86 -4.59
CA ALA A 177 -1.66 -32.40 -5.95
C ALA A 177 -3.05 -32.47 -6.61
N ASP A 178 -4.12 -32.64 -5.83
CA ASP A 178 -5.49 -32.82 -6.32
C ASP A 178 -6.31 -31.52 -6.37
N MET A 179 -5.69 -30.36 -6.13
CA MET A 179 -6.41 -29.07 -6.11
C MET A 179 -6.60 -28.45 -7.49
N VAL A 180 -5.57 -28.48 -8.34
CA VAL A 180 -5.55 -27.79 -9.64
C VAL A 180 -5.26 -28.82 -10.74
N PRO A 181 -6.17 -29.07 -11.70
CA PRO A 181 -6.03 -30.20 -12.64
C PRO A 181 -4.82 -30.17 -13.58
N TRP A 182 -4.05 -29.08 -13.61
CA TRP A 182 -2.90 -28.87 -14.49
C TRP A 182 -1.62 -28.44 -13.75
N VAL A 183 -1.63 -28.41 -12.41
CA VAL A 183 -0.47 -28.02 -11.57
C VAL A 183 -0.50 -28.82 -10.27
N ASP A 184 0.59 -29.52 -9.96
CA ASP A 184 0.82 -30.04 -8.61
C ASP A 184 1.29 -28.88 -7.71
N LEU A 185 0.50 -28.53 -6.69
CA LEU A 185 0.87 -27.47 -5.76
C LEU A 185 1.87 -27.93 -4.68
N CYS A 186 2.12 -29.23 -4.56
CA CYS A 186 3.00 -29.78 -3.52
C CYS A 186 4.45 -29.31 -3.68
N ASP A 187 4.93 -29.20 -4.93
CA ASP A 187 6.28 -28.72 -5.26
C ASP A 187 6.54 -27.31 -4.68
N TYR A 188 5.50 -26.46 -4.73
CA TYR A 188 5.52 -25.09 -4.22
C TYR A 188 5.32 -24.97 -2.70
N PHE A 189 4.87 -26.03 -2.04
CA PHE A 189 4.70 -26.07 -0.58
C PHE A 189 5.92 -26.63 0.17
N SER A 190 6.95 -27.05 -0.57
CA SER A 190 8.29 -27.31 -0.04
C SER A 190 8.95 -26.06 0.56
N ASN A 191 9.97 -26.25 1.41
CA ASN A 191 10.74 -25.18 2.07
C ASN A 191 9.85 -24.10 2.74
N ASP A 192 8.99 -24.51 3.67
CA ASP A 192 8.04 -23.60 4.33
C ASP A 192 7.14 -22.81 3.35
N ALA A 193 6.79 -23.47 2.23
CA ALA A 193 6.05 -22.92 1.09
C ALA A 193 6.73 -21.77 0.31
N MET A 194 8.04 -21.60 0.48
CA MET A 194 8.86 -20.82 -0.46
C MET A 194 8.96 -21.54 -1.82
N GLY A 195 8.82 -22.87 -1.86
CA GLY A 195 8.96 -23.70 -3.06
C GLY A 195 10.39 -24.22 -3.26
N GLU A 196 10.69 -24.82 -4.42
CA GLU A 196 12.03 -25.30 -4.74
C GLU A 196 13.05 -24.17 -4.93
N ALA A 197 14.31 -24.40 -4.60
CA ALA A 197 15.38 -23.39 -4.69
C ALA A 197 15.85 -23.14 -6.13
N VAL A 198 15.88 -21.87 -6.54
CA VAL A 198 16.19 -21.42 -7.91
C VAL A 198 17.70 -21.16 -8.06
N GLN A 199 18.45 -22.23 -8.37
CA GLN A 199 19.92 -22.21 -8.36
C GLN A 199 20.54 -21.12 -9.25
N LYS A 200 19.94 -20.81 -10.41
CA LYS A 200 20.45 -19.80 -11.36
C LYS A 200 20.37 -18.36 -10.82
N LEU A 201 19.38 -18.05 -9.97
CA LEU A 201 19.28 -16.73 -9.31
C LEU A 201 20.10 -16.68 -8.01
N GLY A 202 20.36 -17.83 -7.40
CA GLY A 202 21.26 -18.00 -6.27
C GLY A 202 20.53 -18.16 -4.93
N LYS A 203 21.27 -17.93 -3.85
CA LYS A 203 20.75 -18.09 -2.48
C LYS A 203 19.56 -17.17 -2.22
N GLY A 204 18.52 -17.70 -1.57
CA GLY A 204 17.30 -16.95 -1.20
C GLY A 204 16.26 -16.85 -2.32
N TRP A 205 16.49 -17.46 -3.49
CA TRP A 205 15.52 -17.48 -4.59
C TRP A 205 14.81 -18.82 -4.67
N TYR A 206 13.49 -18.79 -4.83
CA TYR A 206 12.65 -19.97 -4.82
C TYR A 206 11.50 -19.88 -5.84
N GLN A 207 10.94 -21.04 -6.22
CA GLN A 207 9.75 -21.17 -7.06
C GLN A 207 8.47 -20.83 -6.27
N THR A 208 8.41 -19.64 -5.68
CA THR A 208 7.30 -19.26 -4.80
C THR A 208 6.02 -19.01 -5.58
N HIS A 209 5.00 -19.82 -5.31
CA HIS A 209 3.71 -19.71 -5.95
C HIS A 209 2.84 -18.61 -5.33
N GLN A 210 1.99 -17.98 -6.15
CA GLN A 210 1.10 -16.88 -5.73
C GLN A 210 0.13 -17.25 -4.59
N TYR A 211 -0.17 -18.54 -4.40
CA TYR A 211 -1.08 -19.03 -3.35
C TYR A 211 -0.36 -19.50 -2.07
N SER A 212 0.97 -19.38 -1.98
CA SER A 212 1.73 -19.84 -0.80
C SER A 212 1.59 -18.95 0.44
N LEU A 213 0.90 -17.80 0.36
CA LEU A 213 0.87 -16.77 1.42
C LEU A 213 0.44 -17.32 2.79
N GLU A 214 -0.59 -18.18 2.85
CA GLU A 214 -1.13 -18.71 4.11
C GLU A 214 -0.09 -19.54 4.87
N LEU A 215 0.68 -20.35 4.13
CA LEU A 215 1.70 -21.24 4.68
C LEU A 215 2.96 -20.46 5.08
N ILE A 216 3.41 -19.53 4.22
CA ILE A 216 4.56 -18.65 4.49
C ILE A 216 4.27 -17.82 5.75
N PHE A 217 3.13 -17.13 5.79
CA PHE A 217 2.77 -16.28 6.93
C PHE A 217 2.61 -17.11 8.21
N HIS A 218 1.98 -18.29 8.14
CA HIS A 218 1.89 -19.19 9.30
C HIS A 218 3.28 -19.59 9.81
N SER A 219 4.20 -20.06 8.95
CA SER A 219 5.56 -20.41 9.37
C SER A 219 6.29 -19.22 9.99
N ARG A 220 6.06 -17.99 9.50
CA ARG A 220 6.59 -16.77 10.11
C ARG A 220 5.98 -16.44 11.48
N VAL A 221 4.67 -16.59 11.69
CA VAL A 221 4.06 -16.44 13.03
C VAL A 221 4.55 -17.51 14.00
N MET A 222 4.74 -18.75 13.55
CA MET A 222 5.28 -19.84 14.38
C MET A 222 6.68 -19.53 14.94
N ASN A 223 7.50 -18.82 14.16
CA ASN A 223 8.87 -18.42 14.52
C ASN A 223 8.97 -16.98 15.06
N HIS A 224 7.85 -16.25 15.21
CA HIS A 224 7.86 -14.86 15.65
C HIS A 224 8.29 -14.74 17.14
N PRO A 225 9.21 -13.83 17.51
CA PRO A 225 9.71 -13.71 18.88
C PRO A 225 8.62 -13.39 19.92
N CYS A 226 7.50 -12.80 19.50
CA CYS A 226 6.36 -12.51 20.38
C CYS A 226 5.25 -13.56 20.34
N ARG A 227 5.49 -14.75 19.76
CA ARG A 227 4.56 -15.87 19.88
C ARG A 227 4.51 -16.32 21.35
N VAL A 228 3.34 -16.25 21.97
CA VAL A 228 3.10 -16.74 23.33
C VAL A 228 2.47 -18.14 23.28
N GLN A 229 2.82 -18.99 24.25
CA GLN A 229 2.22 -20.32 24.42
C GLN A 229 0.99 -20.28 25.35
N ASN A 230 0.89 -19.26 26.19
CA ASN A 230 -0.20 -19.06 27.13
C ASN A 230 -1.20 -18.04 26.58
N ILE A 231 -2.46 -18.45 26.46
CA ILE A 231 -3.54 -17.66 25.85
C ILE A 231 -3.90 -16.39 26.64
N SER A 232 -3.54 -16.31 27.94
CA SER A 232 -3.76 -15.11 28.75
C SER A 232 -2.78 -13.99 28.42
N GLU A 233 -1.58 -14.31 27.94
CA GLU A 233 -0.50 -13.37 27.57
C GLU A 233 -0.69 -12.80 26.15
N ALA A 234 -1.76 -13.19 25.46
CA ALA A 234 -2.02 -12.83 24.08
C ALA A 234 -2.94 -11.60 23.94
N GLU A 235 -2.51 -10.68 23.08
CA GLU A 235 -3.29 -9.53 22.62
C GLU A 235 -3.90 -9.78 21.23
N LEU A 236 -3.21 -10.55 20.38
CA LEU A 236 -3.66 -10.97 19.04
C LEU A 236 -3.81 -12.49 18.95
N PHE A 237 -4.81 -12.94 18.19
CA PHE A 237 -5.12 -14.36 17.97
C PHE A 237 -5.02 -14.72 16.49
N TYR A 238 -3.97 -15.43 16.10
CA TYR A 238 -3.84 -15.95 14.73
C TYR A 238 -4.64 -17.25 14.56
N VAL A 239 -5.51 -17.27 13.56
CA VAL A 239 -6.32 -18.43 13.17
C VAL A 239 -5.69 -19.03 11.91
N PRO A 240 -4.89 -20.13 12.02
CA PRO A 240 -4.21 -20.74 10.87
C PRO A 240 -5.17 -21.61 10.05
N PHE A 241 -6.25 -21.01 9.52
CA PHE A 241 -7.16 -21.64 8.58
C PHE A 241 -6.72 -21.35 7.14
N TYR A 242 -6.44 -22.39 6.37
CA TYR A 242 -5.98 -22.26 4.98
C TYR A 242 -7.19 -22.16 4.03
N ALA A 243 -7.95 -21.08 4.18
CA ALA A 243 -9.19 -20.87 3.44
C ALA A 243 -8.93 -20.84 1.92
N GLY A 244 -7.84 -20.22 1.47
CA GLY A 244 -7.46 -20.15 0.06
C GLY A 244 -7.23 -21.54 -0.55
N LEU A 245 -6.62 -22.45 0.21
CA LEU A 245 -6.51 -23.86 -0.16
C LEU A 245 -7.87 -24.58 -0.17
N ASP A 246 -8.76 -24.30 0.80
CA ASP A 246 -10.11 -24.88 0.82
C ASP A 246 -10.93 -24.46 -0.40
N VAL A 247 -10.89 -23.17 -0.81
CA VAL A 247 -11.57 -22.78 -2.05
C VAL A 247 -10.88 -23.41 -3.27
N LEU A 248 -9.54 -23.45 -3.35
CA LEU A 248 -8.80 -24.13 -4.43
C LEU A 248 -9.22 -25.59 -4.62
N ARG A 249 -9.33 -26.34 -3.53
CA ARG A 249 -9.79 -27.74 -3.50
C ARG A 249 -11.11 -27.96 -4.25
N TRP A 250 -11.98 -26.95 -4.32
CA TRP A 250 -13.31 -27.04 -4.95
C TRP A 250 -13.50 -26.23 -6.23
N HIS A 251 -12.59 -25.32 -6.59
CA HIS A 251 -12.72 -24.45 -7.78
C HIS A 251 -13.00 -25.23 -9.07
N PHE A 252 -12.32 -26.36 -9.25
CA PHE A 252 -12.34 -27.16 -10.48
C PHE A 252 -13.11 -28.48 -10.30
N LYS A 253 -13.90 -28.63 -9.22
CA LYS A 253 -14.68 -29.84 -8.92
C LYS A 253 -16.17 -29.54 -8.93
N ASN A 254 -16.95 -30.44 -9.54
CA ASN A 254 -18.40 -30.33 -9.61
C ASN A 254 -19.05 -30.78 -8.28
N VAL A 255 -19.06 -29.89 -7.30
CA VAL A 255 -19.66 -30.10 -5.97
C VAL A 255 -20.62 -28.95 -5.61
N THR A 256 -21.59 -29.23 -4.73
CA THR A 256 -22.58 -28.25 -4.28
C THR A 256 -21.95 -27.11 -3.47
N ASN A 257 -22.68 -26.00 -3.35
CA ASN A 257 -22.23 -24.87 -2.55
C ASN A 257 -22.16 -25.21 -1.06
N ASP A 258 -23.04 -26.08 -0.54
CA ASP A 258 -22.97 -26.57 0.84
C ASP A 258 -21.64 -27.29 1.15
N VAL A 259 -21.12 -28.07 0.20
CA VAL A 259 -19.80 -28.72 0.33
C VAL A 259 -18.69 -27.67 0.39
N LYS A 260 -18.75 -26.66 -0.50
CA LYS A 260 -17.78 -25.56 -0.57
C LYS A 260 -17.76 -24.67 0.68
N ASP A 261 -18.91 -24.53 1.35
CA ASP A 261 -19.06 -23.67 2.52
C ASP A 261 -18.92 -24.45 3.85
N SER A 262 -18.94 -25.79 3.82
CA SER A 262 -18.94 -26.67 5.00
C SER A 262 -17.78 -26.38 5.98
N LEU A 263 -16.54 -26.34 5.49
CA LEU A 263 -15.37 -26.19 6.35
C LEU A 263 -15.30 -24.80 7.01
N GLY A 264 -15.66 -23.74 6.29
CA GLY A 264 -15.78 -22.40 6.88
C GLY A 264 -16.85 -22.31 7.96
N LEU A 265 -18.01 -22.94 7.76
CA LEU A 265 -19.09 -23.02 8.75
C LEU A 265 -18.69 -23.86 9.98
N GLU A 266 -17.92 -24.93 9.79
CA GLU A 266 -17.38 -25.74 10.90
C GLU A 266 -16.30 -25.00 11.69
N LEU A 267 -15.50 -24.14 11.04
CA LEU A 267 -14.52 -23.31 11.73
C LEU A 267 -15.19 -22.26 12.60
N VAL A 268 -16.24 -21.58 12.10
CA VAL A 268 -17.00 -20.59 12.89
C VAL A 268 -17.53 -21.23 14.17
N LYS A 269 -18.20 -22.38 14.09
CA LYS A 269 -18.67 -23.13 15.27
C LYS A 269 -17.55 -23.51 16.23
N TRP A 270 -16.36 -23.80 15.71
CA TRP A 270 -15.19 -24.09 16.55
C TRP A 270 -14.68 -22.82 17.25
N LEU A 271 -14.63 -21.67 16.56
CA LEU A 271 -14.24 -20.38 17.12
C LEU A 271 -15.22 -19.90 18.20
N GLU A 272 -16.53 -20.03 17.97
CA GLU A 272 -17.57 -19.71 18.96
C GLU A 272 -17.45 -20.55 20.25
N SER A 273 -16.85 -21.74 20.18
CA SER A 273 -16.56 -22.55 21.37
C SER A 273 -15.30 -22.12 22.13
N GLN A 274 -14.47 -21.22 21.58
CA GLN A 274 -13.28 -20.69 22.24
C GLN A 274 -13.63 -19.50 23.14
N PRO A 275 -13.29 -19.52 24.45
CA PRO A 275 -13.55 -18.39 25.35
C PRO A 275 -12.93 -17.07 24.87
N THR A 276 -11.84 -17.14 24.11
CA THR A 276 -11.13 -15.97 23.59
C THR A 276 -11.80 -15.29 22.41
N TRP A 277 -12.70 -15.95 21.68
CA TRP A 277 -13.47 -15.33 20.60
C TRP A 277 -14.28 -14.11 21.06
N PHE A 278 -14.70 -14.14 22.34
CA PHE A 278 -15.46 -13.08 23.00
C PHE A 278 -14.61 -12.25 24.00
N LYS A 279 -13.28 -12.44 24.08
CA LYS A 279 -12.39 -11.84 25.11
C LYS A 279 -12.57 -10.32 25.25
N ARG A 280 -12.70 -9.62 24.11
CA ARG A 280 -12.84 -8.16 24.03
C ARG A 280 -14.29 -7.67 23.85
N SER A 281 -15.30 -8.55 23.87
CA SER A 281 -16.71 -8.15 23.75
C SER A 281 -17.43 -7.99 25.10
N ALA A 282 -16.73 -8.08 26.22
CA ALA A 282 -17.29 -8.13 27.59
C ALA A 282 -18.15 -6.92 28.06
N ILE A 283 -18.33 -5.89 27.23
CA ILE A 283 -19.25 -4.75 27.46
C ILE A 283 -20.48 -4.80 26.52
N THR A 284 -20.37 -5.46 25.37
CA THR A 284 -21.39 -5.60 24.31
C THR A 284 -21.20 -6.94 23.57
N CYS A 285 -21.72 -8.02 24.16
CA CYS A 285 -21.23 -9.40 23.94
C CYS A 285 -21.14 -9.90 22.48
N GLU A 286 -21.95 -9.40 21.55
CA GLU A 286 -21.98 -9.89 20.16
C GLU A 286 -21.24 -8.96 19.16
N LEU A 287 -21.27 -7.64 19.35
CA LEU A 287 -20.77 -6.67 18.36
C LEU A 287 -19.24 -6.64 18.17
N HIS A 288 -18.46 -7.28 19.05
CA HIS A 288 -17.00 -7.23 19.03
C HIS A 288 -16.32 -8.61 19.04
N ALA A 289 -17.07 -9.70 18.84
CA ALA A 289 -16.50 -11.04 18.73
C ALA A 289 -15.47 -11.09 17.58
N GLY A 290 -14.30 -11.68 17.83
CA GLY A 290 -13.24 -11.83 16.84
C GLY A 290 -12.44 -10.57 16.46
N LYS A 291 -12.65 -9.39 17.07
CA LYS A 291 -11.99 -8.11 16.67
C LYS A 291 -10.45 -8.13 16.74
N ASP A 292 -9.90 -8.97 17.61
CA ASP A 292 -8.46 -9.25 17.83
C ASP A 292 -7.96 -10.52 17.12
N HIS A 293 -8.82 -11.14 16.29
CA HIS A 293 -8.48 -12.33 15.53
C HIS A 293 -8.00 -11.97 14.12
N ILE A 294 -7.00 -12.71 13.64
CA ILE A 294 -6.34 -12.49 12.35
C ILE A 294 -6.42 -13.76 11.51
N PHE A 295 -6.90 -13.59 10.29
CA PHE A 295 -6.87 -14.58 9.22
C PHE A 295 -5.92 -14.10 8.13
N VAL A 296 -5.16 -15.03 7.54
CA VAL A 296 -4.42 -14.80 6.31
C VAL A 296 -5.10 -15.62 5.22
N LEU A 297 -5.38 -14.99 4.09
CA LEU A 297 -6.15 -15.57 3.01
C LEU A 297 -5.33 -15.51 1.71
N GLY A 298 -4.94 -16.68 1.21
CA GLY A 298 -4.02 -16.86 0.07
C GLY A 298 -4.67 -16.69 -1.30
N LYS A 299 -5.85 -16.08 -1.34
CA LYS A 299 -6.65 -15.79 -2.54
C LYS A 299 -7.17 -14.36 -2.48
N ILE A 300 -7.72 -13.89 -3.60
CA ILE A 300 -8.39 -12.59 -3.70
C ILE A 300 -9.69 -12.60 -2.87
N SER A 301 -10.08 -11.46 -2.29
CA SER A 301 -11.28 -11.36 -1.44
C SER A 301 -12.53 -11.98 -2.08
N TRP A 302 -12.72 -11.78 -3.39
CA TRP A 302 -13.86 -12.27 -4.16
C TRP A 302 -14.05 -13.80 -4.14
N ASP A 303 -12.99 -14.58 -3.97
CA ASP A 303 -13.07 -16.05 -3.86
C ASP A 303 -13.78 -16.52 -2.58
N PHE A 304 -13.97 -15.62 -1.61
CA PHE A 304 -14.63 -15.90 -0.33
C PHE A 304 -15.96 -15.14 -0.16
N ARG A 305 -16.40 -14.41 -1.18
CA ARG A 305 -17.55 -13.48 -1.16
C ARG A 305 -18.65 -13.86 -2.15
N ARG A 306 -19.01 -15.16 -2.18
CA ARG A 306 -20.13 -15.64 -3.00
C ARG A 306 -21.48 -15.17 -2.45
N TYR A 307 -22.08 -14.19 -3.14
CA TYR A 307 -23.43 -13.65 -2.84
C TYR A 307 -24.59 -14.33 -3.59
N SER A 308 -24.32 -15.17 -4.59
CA SER A 308 -25.34 -15.73 -5.49
C SER A 308 -25.14 -17.24 -5.69
N ASN A 309 -26.03 -17.88 -6.46
CA ASN A 309 -25.88 -19.27 -6.91
C ASN A 309 -24.74 -19.48 -7.92
N SER A 310 -23.68 -18.66 -7.86
CA SER A 310 -22.43 -18.89 -8.58
C SER A 310 -21.80 -20.21 -8.14
N ASN A 311 -21.19 -20.92 -9.09
CA ASN A 311 -20.40 -22.11 -8.81
C ASN A 311 -18.97 -21.77 -8.31
N TRP A 312 -18.57 -20.50 -8.37
CA TRP A 312 -17.24 -20.03 -7.97
C TRP A 312 -17.19 -19.64 -6.48
N GLY A 313 -16.02 -19.78 -5.85
CA GLY A 313 -15.74 -19.29 -4.50
C GLY A 313 -16.42 -20.07 -3.36
N SER A 314 -16.30 -19.51 -2.16
CA SER A 314 -17.07 -19.82 -0.96
C SER A 314 -17.81 -18.56 -0.46
N ARG A 315 -18.67 -18.72 0.55
CA ARG A 315 -19.34 -17.60 1.24
C ARG A 315 -18.63 -17.18 2.55
N PHE A 316 -17.40 -17.65 2.79
CA PHE A 316 -16.75 -17.56 4.10
C PHE A 316 -16.69 -16.13 4.67
N LEU A 317 -16.40 -15.11 3.86
CA LEU A 317 -16.36 -13.72 4.30
C LEU A 317 -17.72 -13.01 4.32
N GLU A 318 -18.79 -13.71 3.95
CA GLU A 318 -20.20 -13.28 4.12
C GLU A 318 -20.85 -13.87 5.36
N LEU A 319 -20.12 -14.65 6.15
CA LEU A 319 -20.54 -15.06 7.48
C LEU A 319 -20.49 -13.84 8.43
N ASN A 320 -21.48 -13.68 9.30
CA ASN A 320 -21.58 -12.53 10.22
C ASN A 320 -20.35 -12.46 11.15
N GLU A 321 -19.87 -13.64 11.53
CA GLU A 321 -18.76 -13.85 12.45
C GLU A 321 -17.42 -13.42 11.82
N MET A 322 -17.36 -13.31 10.48
CA MET A 322 -16.18 -12.89 9.72
C MET A 322 -16.14 -11.39 9.40
N GLN A 323 -17.11 -10.58 9.86
CA GLN A 323 -17.10 -9.13 9.63
C GLN A 323 -16.08 -8.39 10.52
N ASN A 324 -15.96 -8.83 11.78
CA ASN A 324 -15.09 -8.21 12.80
C ASN A 324 -13.60 -8.58 12.74
N PRO A 325 -13.19 -9.83 12.46
CA PRO A 325 -11.79 -10.20 12.37
C PRO A 325 -11.04 -9.45 11.28
N VAL A 326 -9.73 -9.33 11.46
CA VAL A 326 -8.82 -8.80 10.43
C VAL A 326 -8.50 -9.91 9.44
N LYS A 327 -8.59 -9.58 8.15
CA LYS A 327 -8.27 -10.46 7.04
C LYS A 327 -7.12 -9.84 6.27
N LEU A 328 -6.01 -10.55 6.21
CA LEU A 328 -4.84 -10.20 5.42
C LEU A 328 -4.95 -10.93 4.08
N LEU A 329 -5.03 -10.21 2.97
CA LEU A 329 -5.24 -10.79 1.64
C LEU A 329 -4.23 -10.30 0.62
N ILE A 330 -3.98 -11.10 -0.42
CA ILE A 330 -3.27 -10.65 -1.63
C ILE A 330 -4.08 -9.64 -2.47
N GLU A 331 -5.39 -9.59 -2.28
CA GLU A 331 -6.30 -8.56 -2.82
C GLU A 331 -7.43 -8.32 -1.81
N ARG A 332 -7.54 -7.09 -1.30
CA ARG A 332 -8.57 -6.70 -0.33
C ARG A 332 -9.85 -6.26 -1.05
N GLN A 333 -10.98 -6.32 -0.35
CA GLN A 333 -12.16 -5.54 -0.73
C GLN A 333 -11.94 -4.09 -0.26
N PRO A 334 -11.81 -3.08 -1.15
CA PRO A 334 -11.40 -1.75 -0.70
C PRO A 334 -12.40 -1.04 0.23
N TRP A 335 -13.69 -1.39 0.14
CA TRP A 335 -14.77 -0.89 1.01
C TRP A 335 -14.92 -1.63 2.35
N HIS A 336 -14.11 -2.65 2.65
CA HIS A 336 -14.12 -3.28 3.99
C HIS A 336 -12.91 -2.86 4.81
N LEU A 337 -13.16 -2.20 5.94
CA LEU A 337 -12.13 -1.70 6.85
C LEU A 337 -11.22 -2.80 7.41
N ASN A 338 -11.77 -3.98 7.67
CA ASN A 338 -11.02 -5.11 8.25
C ASN A 338 -10.37 -6.02 7.21
N ASP A 339 -10.54 -5.74 5.91
CA ASP A 339 -9.85 -6.43 4.82
C ASP A 339 -8.62 -5.59 4.43
N ILE A 340 -7.42 -6.07 4.78
CA ILE A 340 -6.14 -5.39 4.56
C ILE A 340 -5.39 -6.10 3.44
N GLY A 341 -4.90 -5.35 2.45
CA GLY A 341 -4.07 -5.90 1.39
C GLY A 341 -2.60 -5.95 1.82
N ILE A 342 -1.97 -7.12 1.70
CA ILE A 342 -0.54 -7.34 1.92
C ILE A 342 0.12 -7.91 0.65
N PRO A 343 1.44 -7.75 0.46
CA PRO A 343 2.12 -8.17 -0.76
C PRO A 343 1.87 -9.64 -1.12
N HIS A 344 1.67 -9.93 -2.41
CA HIS A 344 1.82 -11.29 -2.91
C HIS A 344 3.23 -11.80 -2.56
N PRO A 345 3.39 -13.09 -2.18
CA PRO A 345 4.72 -13.63 -1.89
C PRO A 345 5.58 -13.62 -3.16
N THR A 346 6.75 -12.99 -3.09
CA THR A 346 7.71 -12.87 -4.20
C THR A 346 8.61 -14.10 -4.32
N PHE A 347 9.39 -14.20 -5.40
CA PHE A 347 10.38 -15.27 -5.58
C PHE A 347 11.63 -15.15 -4.67
N PHE A 348 11.89 -13.97 -4.09
CA PHE A 348 13.03 -13.73 -3.21
C PHE A 348 12.63 -13.75 -1.74
N HIS A 349 13.32 -14.60 -0.96
CA HIS A 349 13.18 -14.77 0.49
C HIS A 349 14.56 -14.62 1.15
N PRO A 350 14.93 -13.42 1.63
CA PRO A 350 16.24 -13.19 2.24
C PRO A 350 16.38 -13.92 3.58
N GLN A 351 17.60 -14.38 3.89
CA GLN A 351 17.93 -14.98 5.19
C GLN A 351 18.60 -13.97 6.14
N SER A 352 19.13 -12.88 5.60
CA SER A 352 19.89 -11.85 6.33
C SER A 352 19.81 -10.49 5.63
N ASP A 353 20.08 -9.41 6.37
CA ASP A 353 20.18 -8.05 5.79
C ASP A 353 21.24 -7.96 4.68
N ASN A 354 22.26 -8.82 4.72
CA ASN A 354 23.28 -8.89 3.68
C ASN A 354 22.72 -9.43 2.36
N ASP A 355 21.78 -10.37 2.39
CA ASP A 355 21.16 -10.90 1.16
C ASP A 355 20.37 -9.76 0.48
N ILE A 356 19.62 -8.96 1.24
CA ILE A 356 18.90 -7.76 0.76
C ILE A 356 19.89 -6.71 0.21
N THR A 357 20.92 -6.36 0.99
CA THR A 357 21.92 -5.35 0.59
C THR A 357 22.66 -5.77 -0.70
N THR A 358 23.04 -7.05 -0.79
CA THR A 358 23.68 -7.63 -1.99
C THR A 358 22.78 -7.50 -3.21
N TRP A 359 21.49 -7.76 -3.02
CA TRP A 359 20.50 -7.63 -4.09
C TRP A 359 20.29 -6.19 -4.54
N GLN A 360 20.14 -5.25 -3.60
CA GLN A 360 20.05 -3.82 -3.90
C GLN A 360 21.27 -3.34 -4.70
N LEU A 361 22.49 -3.72 -4.29
CA LEU A 361 23.72 -3.39 -5.01
C LEU A 361 23.77 -4.00 -6.43
N LYS A 362 23.25 -5.21 -6.64
CA LYS A 362 23.12 -5.79 -7.99
C LYS A 362 22.18 -4.95 -8.86
N LEU A 363 20.98 -4.65 -8.37
CA LEU A 363 19.97 -3.89 -9.12
C LEU A 363 20.38 -2.47 -9.50
N LEU A 364 21.27 -1.85 -8.73
CA LEU A 364 21.80 -0.51 -8.98
C LEU A 364 22.90 -0.48 -10.05
N ASN A 365 23.63 -1.59 -10.21
CA ASN A 365 24.73 -1.72 -11.17
C ASN A 365 24.29 -2.37 -12.50
N GLU A 366 23.05 -2.85 -12.59
CA GLU A 366 22.54 -3.52 -13.78
C GLU A 366 22.31 -2.56 -14.96
N SER A 367 22.70 -3.01 -16.16
CA SER A 367 22.43 -2.31 -17.41
C SER A 367 21.06 -2.71 -17.98
N ARG A 368 20.11 -1.77 -18.00
CA ARG A 368 18.75 -2.01 -18.50
C ARG A 368 18.70 -1.87 -20.01
N LYS A 369 18.66 -3.01 -20.70
CA LYS A 369 18.72 -3.17 -22.16
C LYS A 369 17.41 -2.85 -22.86
N SER A 370 16.28 -2.98 -22.16
CA SER A 370 14.94 -2.74 -22.69
C SER A 370 14.29 -1.54 -22.01
N LEU A 371 13.63 -0.67 -22.77
CA LEU A 371 12.86 0.43 -22.18
C LEU A 371 11.60 -0.10 -21.49
N ILE A 372 10.95 -1.08 -22.12
CA ILE A 372 9.71 -1.66 -21.64
C ILE A 372 9.83 -3.18 -21.68
N SER A 373 9.22 -3.88 -20.73
CA SER A 373 8.85 -5.28 -20.91
C SER A 373 7.39 -5.52 -20.57
N PHE A 374 6.85 -6.59 -21.15
CA PHE A 374 5.54 -7.11 -20.77
C PHE A 374 5.58 -8.64 -20.72
N ALA A 375 5.43 -9.20 -19.52
CA ALA A 375 5.09 -10.60 -19.32
C ALA A 375 3.56 -10.73 -19.28
N GLY A 376 2.97 -11.37 -20.29
CA GLY A 376 1.52 -11.55 -20.39
C GLY A 376 1.10 -12.53 -21.48
N ALA A 377 -0.19 -12.85 -21.51
CA ALA A 377 -0.81 -13.62 -22.58
C ALA A 377 -2.08 -12.88 -23.06
N ALA A 378 -2.33 -12.93 -24.36
CA ALA A 378 -3.56 -12.44 -24.95
C ALA A 378 -4.73 -13.39 -24.60
N ARG A 379 -5.95 -12.86 -24.63
CA ARG A 379 -7.17 -13.68 -24.61
C ARG A 379 -7.68 -13.80 -26.05
N PRO A 380 -7.70 -15.01 -26.66
CA PRO A 380 -8.16 -15.19 -28.05
C PRO A 380 -9.58 -14.68 -28.29
N ASP A 381 -10.41 -14.72 -27.24
CA ASP A 381 -11.80 -14.32 -27.14
C ASP A 381 -12.02 -12.85 -26.71
N ALA A 382 -10.96 -12.10 -26.39
CA ALA A 382 -11.03 -10.69 -26.00
C ALA A 382 -9.92 -9.83 -26.65
N PRO A 383 -10.00 -9.55 -27.97
CA PRO A 383 -9.04 -8.71 -28.69
C PRO A 383 -9.01 -7.26 -28.20
N GLU A 384 -10.15 -6.72 -27.77
CA GLU A 384 -10.27 -5.36 -27.19
C GLU A 384 -9.83 -5.28 -25.71
N SER A 385 -9.32 -6.38 -25.13
CA SER A 385 -8.81 -6.33 -23.75
C SER A 385 -7.52 -5.52 -23.68
N ILE A 386 -7.32 -4.81 -22.57
CA ILE A 386 -6.10 -4.01 -22.33
C ILE A 386 -4.83 -4.85 -22.52
N ARG A 387 -4.84 -6.15 -22.16
CA ARG A 387 -3.69 -7.05 -22.39
C ARG A 387 -3.41 -7.25 -23.88
N SER A 388 -4.41 -7.57 -24.68
CA SER A 388 -4.26 -7.75 -26.13
C SER A 388 -3.75 -6.47 -26.81
N MET A 389 -4.25 -5.30 -26.42
CA MET A 389 -3.79 -4.01 -26.95
C MET A 389 -2.35 -3.68 -26.55
N LEU A 390 -1.95 -3.95 -25.31
CA LEU A 390 -0.57 -3.76 -24.85
C LEU A 390 0.41 -4.77 -25.47
N ILE A 391 -0.02 -6.01 -25.74
CA ILE A 391 0.77 -6.97 -26.52
C ILE A 391 1.02 -6.39 -27.91
N ASN A 392 -0.03 -5.94 -28.61
CA ASN A 392 0.09 -5.37 -29.95
C ASN A 392 1.05 -4.17 -29.97
N GLN A 393 0.89 -3.19 -29.06
CA GLN A 393 1.82 -2.06 -28.96
C GLN A 393 3.26 -2.49 -28.65
N CYS A 394 3.45 -3.49 -27.78
CA CYS A 394 4.78 -4.00 -27.42
C CYS A 394 5.46 -4.74 -28.58
N THR A 395 4.74 -5.60 -29.31
CA THR A 395 5.30 -6.39 -30.41
C THR A 395 5.53 -5.59 -31.69
N SER A 396 4.96 -4.38 -31.81
CA SER A 396 5.16 -3.49 -32.96
C SER A 396 6.40 -2.60 -32.87
N THR A 397 7.22 -2.72 -31.80
CA THR A 397 8.34 -1.81 -31.52
C THR A 397 9.56 -2.59 -31.01
N SER A 398 10.77 -2.07 -31.18
CA SER A 398 12.01 -2.71 -30.70
C SER A 398 12.33 -2.40 -29.22
N GLU A 399 11.71 -1.36 -28.71
CA GLU A 399 11.85 -0.75 -27.38
C GLU A 399 11.18 -1.58 -26.28
N CYS A 400 10.30 -2.52 -26.66
CA CYS A 400 9.52 -3.36 -25.76
C CYS A 400 9.83 -4.85 -25.92
N LYS A 401 10.25 -5.50 -24.82
CA LYS A 401 10.53 -6.93 -24.75
C LYS A 401 9.29 -7.68 -24.28
N PHE A 402 8.54 -8.25 -25.22
CA PHE A 402 7.39 -9.10 -24.91
C PHE A 402 7.82 -10.53 -24.51
N MET A 403 7.24 -11.04 -23.42
CA MET A 403 7.34 -12.43 -23.00
C MET A 403 5.94 -13.03 -22.98
N ASN A 404 5.70 -14.00 -23.86
CA ASN A 404 4.42 -14.69 -23.95
C ASN A 404 4.26 -15.71 -22.81
N CYS A 405 3.29 -15.49 -21.93
CA CYS A 405 2.96 -16.41 -20.84
C CYS A 405 2.12 -17.61 -21.28
N SER A 406 1.57 -17.65 -22.50
CA SER A 406 0.68 -18.74 -22.94
C SER A 406 1.38 -20.11 -23.08
N SER A 407 2.71 -20.13 -23.03
CA SER A 407 3.57 -21.32 -23.11
C SER A 407 4.21 -21.71 -21.76
N GLY A 408 3.69 -21.22 -20.64
CA GLY A 408 4.24 -21.48 -19.29
C GLY A 408 5.56 -20.76 -18.98
N SER A 409 6.06 -19.93 -19.89
CA SER A 409 7.34 -19.22 -19.76
C SER A 409 7.41 -18.27 -18.55
N CYS A 410 6.24 -17.86 -18.03
CA CYS A 410 6.08 -16.97 -16.90
C CYS A 410 5.95 -17.70 -15.55
N ASP A 411 5.88 -19.04 -15.56
CA ASP A 411 5.83 -19.86 -14.35
C ASP A 411 7.26 -20.12 -13.81
N GLN A 412 8.29 -19.79 -14.60
CA GLN A 412 9.70 -19.93 -14.25
C GLN A 412 10.25 -18.61 -13.67
N PRO A 413 10.69 -18.58 -12.40
CA PRO A 413 11.17 -17.36 -11.74
C PRO A 413 12.33 -16.69 -12.49
N GLU A 414 13.26 -17.46 -13.04
CA GLU A 414 14.43 -16.96 -13.75
C GLU A 414 14.05 -16.10 -14.95
N SER A 415 13.08 -16.54 -15.74
CA SER A 415 12.60 -15.84 -16.94
C SER A 415 12.02 -14.47 -16.57
N ILE A 416 11.16 -14.43 -15.55
CA ILE A 416 10.50 -13.20 -15.08
C ILE A 416 11.51 -12.22 -14.47
N ILE A 417 12.40 -12.73 -13.60
CA ILE A 417 13.38 -11.90 -12.91
C ILE A 417 14.44 -11.38 -13.89
N GLU A 418 14.92 -12.18 -14.83
CA GLU A 418 15.84 -11.74 -15.90
C GLU A 418 15.19 -10.67 -16.79
N LEU A 419 13.91 -10.84 -17.17
CA LEU A 419 13.16 -9.85 -17.95
C LEU A 419 13.04 -8.50 -17.23
N PHE A 420 12.66 -8.50 -15.96
CA PHE A 420 12.39 -7.27 -15.20
C PHE A 420 13.65 -6.54 -14.75
N ILE A 421 14.72 -7.28 -14.47
CA ILE A 421 16.04 -6.71 -14.15
C ILE A 421 16.61 -5.94 -15.34
N GLU A 422 16.43 -6.44 -16.57
CA GLU A 422 16.89 -5.79 -17.80
C GLU A 422 15.99 -4.63 -18.29
N SER A 423 14.87 -4.36 -17.64
CA SER A 423 13.83 -3.42 -18.15
C SER A 423 13.73 -2.12 -17.35
N GLU A 424 13.61 -0.97 -18.02
CA GLU A 424 13.32 0.30 -17.33
C GLU A 424 11.91 0.34 -16.74
N PHE A 425 10.90 -0.05 -17.54
CA PHE A 425 9.48 -0.12 -17.19
C PHE A 425 8.90 -1.53 -17.40
N CYS A 426 7.96 -1.93 -16.54
CA CYS A 426 7.28 -3.23 -16.62
C CYS A 426 5.76 -3.03 -16.68
N LEU A 427 5.11 -3.51 -17.74
CA LEU A 427 3.67 -3.32 -17.93
C LEU A 427 2.85 -4.24 -17.01
N GLN A 428 2.04 -3.66 -16.14
CA GLN A 428 1.21 -4.38 -15.17
C GLN A 428 -0.29 -4.11 -15.35
N PRO A 429 -0.90 -4.49 -16.50
CA PRO A 429 -2.34 -4.40 -16.69
C PRO A 429 -3.08 -5.42 -15.80
N PRO A 430 -4.37 -5.17 -15.48
CA PRO A 430 -5.20 -6.08 -14.69
C PRO A 430 -5.36 -7.47 -15.34
N GLY A 431 -5.45 -8.46 -14.46
CA GLY A 431 -5.57 -9.89 -14.74
C GLY A 431 -7.03 -10.35 -14.81
N ASP A 432 -7.26 -11.59 -14.39
CA ASP A 432 -8.59 -12.07 -14.00
C ASP A 432 -9.11 -11.32 -12.76
N SER A 433 -8.17 -10.89 -11.92
CA SER A 433 -8.34 -9.95 -10.82
C SER A 433 -7.56 -8.64 -11.09
N PRO A 434 -7.92 -7.52 -10.45
CA PRO A 434 -7.14 -6.28 -10.52
C PRO A 434 -5.66 -6.44 -10.11
N THR A 435 -5.37 -7.18 -9.03
CA THR A 435 -4.00 -7.36 -8.51
C THR A 435 -3.27 -8.54 -9.14
N ARG A 436 -1.92 -8.52 -9.10
CA ARG A 436 -1.03 -9.55 -9.64
C ARG A 436 0.28 -9.64 -8.85
N LYS A 437 0.75 -10.87 -8.54
CA LYS A 437 2.11 -11.14 -8.00
C LYS A 437 3.21 -10.44 -8.81
N SER A 438 3.05 -10.38 -10.13
CA SER A 438 4.00 -9.76 -11.06
C SER A 438 4.32 -8.29 -10.76
N VAL A 439 3.39 -7.53 -10.15
CA VAL A 439 3.66 -6.15 -9.68
C VAL A 439 4.80 -6.16 -8.67
N PHE A 440 4.71 -7.03 -7.66
CA PHE A 440 5.73 -7.18 -6.62
C PHE A 440 7.04 -7.74 -7.17
N ASP A 441 6.99 -8.74 -8.06
CA ASP A 441 8.19 -9.26 -8.73
C ASP A 441 8.92 -8.17 -9.55
N SER A 442 8.18 -7.24 -10.18
CA SER A 442 8.78 -6.12 -10.90
C SER A 442 9.41 -5.08 -9.98
N LEU A 443 8.76 -4.77 -8.84
CA LEU A 443 9.29 -3.89 -7.80
C LEU A 443 10.56 -4.46 -7.17
N ILE A 444 10.57 -5.73 -6.77
CA ILE A 444 11.78 -6.37 -6.22
C ILE A 444 12.88 -6.60 -7.28
N SER A 445 12.61 -6.30 -8.56
CA SER A 445 13.59 -6.28 -9.66
C SER A 445 14.06 -4.86 -10.03
N GLY A 446 13.63 -3.82 -9.29
CA GLY A 446 13.93 -2.42 -9.58
C GLY A 446 13.35 -1.90 -10.91
N CYS A 447 12.42 -2.65 -11.50
CA CYS A 447 11.67 -2.24 -12.68
C CYS A 447 10.52 -1.33 -12.26
N ILE A 448 10.27 -0.26 -12.99
CA ILE A 448 9.20 0.68 -12.64
C ILE A 448 7.86 0.11 -13.16
N PRO A 449 6.92 -0.32 -12.30
CA PRO A 449 5.63 -0.79 -12.75
C PRO A 449 4.82 0.32 -13.44
N VAL A 450 4.24 -0.03 -14.58
CA VAL A 450 3.24 0.79 -15.28
C VAL A 450 1.87 0.21 -14.93
N ILE A 451 1.12 0.97 -14.14
CA ILE A 451 -0.18 0.58 -13.57
C ILE A 451 -1.28 1.14 -14.47
N PHE A 452 -2.24 0.29 -14.81
CA PHE A 452 -3.34 0.64 -15.73
C PHE A 452 -4.71 0.77 -15.05
N ASP A 453 -4.80 0.38 -13.79
CA ASP A 453 -6.00 0.47 -12.97
C ASP A 453 -5.58 0.74 -11.50
N PRO A 454 -6.13 1.75 -10.81
CA PRO A 454 -5.81 2.01 -9.40
C PRO A 454 -6.07 0.81 -8.47
N PHE A 455 -7.03 -0.05 -8.79
CA PHE A 455 -7.32 -1.27 -8.03
C PHE A 455 -6.22 -2.34 -8.14
N THR A 456 -5.26 -2.21 -9.07
CA THR A 456 -4.09 -3.10 -9.16
C THR A 456 -3.09 -2.90 -8.02
N ALA A 457 -3.01 -1.70 -7.41
CA ALA A 457 -2.03 -1.41 -6.36
C ALA A 457 -2.45 -0.31 -5.37
N TYR A 458 -2.90 0.84 -5.86
CA TYR A 458 -3.04 2.06 -5.05
C TYR A 458 -4.10 1.93 -3.95
N TYR A 459 -5.23 1.29 -4.26
CA TYR A 459 -6.32 1.06 -3.31
C TYR A 459 -6.18 -0.23 -2.48
N GLN A 460 -5.06 -0.95 -2.66
CA GLN A 460 -4.87 -2.30 -2.14
C GLN A 460 -3.89 -2.37 -0.97
N TYR A 461 -2.74 -1.69 -1.06
CA TYR A 461 -1.60 -1.98 -0.16
C TYR A 461 -1.15 -0.78 0.71
N PRO A 462 -2.03 -0.14 1.51
CA PRO A 462 -1.72 1.09 2.26
C PRO A 462 -0.59 0.94 3.29
N TRP A 463 -0.31 -0.28 3.75
CA TRP A 463 0.78 -0.58 4.68
C TRP A 463 2.14 -0.82 4.01
N HIS A 464 2.17 -1.11 2.71
CA HIS A 464 3.39 -1.55 2.00
C HIS A 464 3.76 -0.68 0.80
N LEU A 465 2.81 0.09 0.26
CA LEU A 465 3.04 1.05 -0.82
C LEU A 465 2.67 2.46 -0.34
N PRO A 466 3.51 3.47 -0.63
CA PRO A 466 3.27 4.84 -0.21
C PRO A 466 2.07 5.42 -0.96
N GLU A 467 1.51 6.47 -0.37
CA GLU A 467 0.41 7.26 -0.94
C GLU A 467 0.81 7.97 -2.23
N ASP A 468 2.00 8.58 -2.25
CA ASP A 468 2.57 9.19 -3.45
C ASP A 468 3.12 8.12 -4.41
N TYR A 469 2.22 7.60 -5.24
CA TYR A 469 2.50 6.55 -6.23
C TYR A 469 3.53 6.96 -7.30
N LYS A 470 3.70 8.27 -7.54
CA LYS A 470 4.67 8.80 -8.52
C LYS A 470 6.12 8.56 -8.10
N LYS A 471 6.36 8.20 -6.83
CA LYS A 471 7.69 7.78 -6.35
C LYS A 471 8.12 6.39 -6.82
N TYR A 472 7.19 5.54 -7.27
CA TYR A 472 7.51 4.15 -7.62
C TYR A 472 6.84 3.62 -8.88
N SER A 473 5.89 4.34 -9.49
CA SER A 473 5.10 3.82 -10.60
C SER A 473 4.70 4.91 -11.59
N VAL A 474 4.36 4.48 -12.81
CA VAL A 474 3.71 5.32 -13.81
C VAL A 474 2.25 4.86 -13.94
N PHE A 475 1.30 5.78 -13.77
CA PHE A 475 -0.11 5.51 -14.08
C PHE A 475 -0.44 5.90 -15.52
N ILE A 476 -1.14 5.02 -16.24
CA ILE A 476 -1.74 5.29 -17.56
C ILE A 476 -3.12 4.62 -17.56
N ASP A 477 -4.21 5.39 -17.61
CA ASP A 477 -5.56 4.82 -17.57
C ASP A 477 -5.78 3.81 -18.72
N GLN A 478 -6.23 2.59 -18.38
CA GLN A 478 -6.58 1.57 -19.37
C GLN A 478 -7.61 2.05 -20.39
N GLU A 479 -8.53 2.95 -20.01
CA GLU A 479 -9.53 3.51 -20.93
C GLU A 479 -8.91 4.47 -21.95
N ASP A 480 -7.86 5.20 -21.59
CA ASP A 480 -7.14 6.04 -22.55
C ASP A 480 -6.29 5.20 -23.54
N VAL A 481 -5.85 4.01 -23.13
CA VAL A 481 -5.24 3.03 -24.03
C VAL A 481 -6.30 2.37 -24.94
N ARG A 482 -7.44 1.94 -24.38
CA ARG A 482 -8.56 1.33 -25.12
C ARG A 482 -9.14 2.27 -26.17
N ASN A 483 -9.34 3.54 -25.82
CA ASN A 483 -9.84 4.55 -26.73
C ASN A 483 -8.74 5.15 -27.65
N MET A 484 -7.54 4.53 -27.69
CA MET A 484 -6.39 4.94 -28.52
C MET A 484 -5.94 6.40 -28.34
N LYS A 485 -6.27 7.03 -27.20
CA LYS A 485 -5.83 8.39 -26.86
C LYS A 485 -4.36 8.42 -26.45
N VAL A 486 -3.84 7.32 -25.92
CA VAL A 486 -2.45 7.19 -25.45
C VAL A 486 -1.78 5.96 -26.07
N ASN A 487 -0.67 6.20 -26.79
CA ASN A 487 0.34 5.19 -27.05
C ASN A 487 1.25 5.07 -25.82
N VAL A 488 1.34 3.87 -25.25
CA VAL A 488 2.08 3.61 -24.00
C VAL A 488 3.58 3.72 -24.21
N VAL A 489 4.10 3.25 -25.34
CA VAL A 489 5.52 3.31 -25.68
C VAL A 489 5.97 4.78 -25.77
N ASP A 490 5.23 5.60 -26.53
CA ASP A 490 5.49 7.04 -26.67
C ASP A 490 5.40 7.78 -25.33
N ARG A 491 4.44 7.40 -24.48
CA ARG A 491 4.26 8.02 -23.15
C ARG A 491 5.42 7.73 -22.21
N LEU A 492 6.01 6.53 -22.29
CA LEU A 492 7.12 6.10 -21.44
C LEU A 492 8.49 6.57 -21.98
N MET A 493 8.66 6.64 -23.31
CA MET A 493 9.85 7.25 -23.94
C MET A 493 10.09 8.71 -23.51
N LYS A 494 9.00 9.46 -23.27
CA LYS A 494 9.04 10.87 -22.86
C LYS A 494 9.43 11.09 -21.38
N ILE A 495 9.55 10.04 -20.57
CA ILE A 495 9.90 10.17 -19.14
C ILE A 495 11.41 10.40 -18.99
N PRO A 496 11.86 11.52 -18.37
CA PRO A 496 13.27 11.85 -18.23
C PRO A 496 14.08 10.78 -17.49
N ALA A 497 15.34 10.57 -17.90
CA ALA A 497 16.23 9.59 -17.28
C ALA A 497 16.42 9.81 -15.76
N GLY A 498 16.46 11.06 -15.31
CA GLY A 498 16.54 11.39 -13.88
C GLY A 498 15.29 10.98 -13.09
N GLU A 499 14.10 11.11 -13.67
CA GLU A 499 12.83 10.69 -13.06
C GLU A 499 12.80 9.17 -12.89
N LYS A 500 13.18 8.43 -13.95
CA LYS A 500 13.34 6.97 -13.91
C LYS A 500 14.36 6.51 -12.87
N GLN A 501 15.52 7.18 -12.80
CA GLN A 501 16.54 6.86 -11.80
C GLN A 501 16.06 7.12 -10.37
N ASN A 502 15.30 8.20 -10.14
CA ASN A 502 14.75 8.52 -8.83
C ASN A 502 13.68 7.50 -8.40
N MET A 503 12.73 7.17 -9.28
CA MET A 503 11.74 6.11 -9.02
C MET A 503 12.43 4.78 -8.68
N ARG A 504 13.43 4.39 -9.49
CA ARG A 504 14.17 3.15 -9.27
C ARG A 504 14.94 3.11 -7.95
N LYS A 505 15.62 4.19 -7.59
CA LYS A 505 16.32 4.28 -6.29
C LYS A 505 15.34 4.15 -5.13
N TYR A 506 14.18 4.81 -5.22
CA TYR A 506 13.12 4.71 -4.23
C TYR A 506 12.57 3.28 -4.12
N ILE A 507 12.28 2.61 -5.24
CA ILE A 507 11.87 1.20 -5.27
C ILE A 507 12.92 0.30 -4.59
N ILE A 508 14.19 0.43 -4.97
CA ILE A 508 15.27 -0.46 -4.49
C ILE A 508 15.55 -0.27 -3.00
N TYR A 509 15.63 0.97 -2.51
CA TYR A 509 16.00 1.25 -1.12
C TYR A 509 14.82 1.25 -0.15
N GLU A 510 13.71 1.88 -0.52
CA GLU A 510 12.60 2.15 0.40
C GLU A 510 11.50 1.08 0.35
N LEU A 511 11.25 0.47 -0.83
CA LEU A 511 10.15 -0.48 -1.00
C LEU A 511 10.60 -1.94 -0.92
N LEU A 512 11.58 -2.33 -1.73
CA LEU A 512 12.00 -3.72 -1.93
C LEU A 512 12.13 -4.53 -0.62
N PRO A 513 12.78 -4.04 0.45
CA PRO A 513 12.90 -4.80 1.69
C PRO A 513 11.54 -5.13 2.32
N GLY A 514 10.59 -4.17 2.30
CA GLY A 514 9.25 -4.30 2.86
C GLY A 514 8.22 -5.02 1.99
N LEU A 515 8.64 -5.51 0.80
CA LEU A 515 7.80 -6.25 -0.15
C LEU A 515 8.13 -7.75 -0.22
N VAL A 516 9.32 -8.15 0.22
CA VAL A 516 9.71 -9.56 0.32
C VAL A 516 9.24 -10.17 1.64
N TYR A 517 9.17 -11.50 1.70
CA TYR A 517 9.04 -12.23 2.96
C TYR A 517 10.38 -12.89 3.24
N GLY A 518 11.01 -12.60 4.38
CA GLY A 518 12.21 -13.34 4.81
C GLY A 518 11.95 -14.83 5.02
N ASP A 519 13.01 -15.64 4.88
CA ASP A 519 13.03 -17.05 5.27
C ASP A 519 12.53 -17.19 6.73
N PRO A 520 11.78 -18.24 7.14
CA PRO A 520 11.32 -18.40 8.52
C PRO A 520 12.41 -18.44 9.59
N LYS A 521 13.65 -18.74 9.22
CA LYS A 521 14.84 -18.71 10.09
C LYS A 521 15.64 -17.41 9.96
N SER A 522 15.20 -16.47 9.13
CA SER A 522 15.86 -15.20 8.91
C SER A 522 15.88 -14.34 10.18
N LYS A 523 16.93 -13.52 10.28
CA LYS A 523 17.03 -12.44 11.26
C LYS A 523 17.46 -11.19 10.51
N LEU A 524 16.51 -10.28 10.34
CA LEU A 524 16.71 -8.98 9.73
C LEU A 524 16.74 -7.95 10.86
N GLU A 525 17.87 -7.27 11.03
CA GLU A 525 18.08 -6.26 12.08
C GLU A 525 18.09 -4.84 11.50
N LYS A 526 18.30 -4.69 10.18
CA LYS A 526 18.34 -3.39 9.49
C LYS A 526 17.09 -3.13 8.67
N PHE A 527 16.50 -4.19 8.12
CA PHE A 527 15.33 -4.11 7.26
C PHE A 527 14.11 -4.76 7.92
N GLN A 528 12.94 -4.16 7.70
CA GLN A 528 11.67 -4.82 7.98
C GLN A 528 11.12 -5.39 6.68
N ASP A 529 10.65 -6.63 6.75
CA ASP A 529 10.04 -7.32 5.62
C ASP A 529 8.51 -7.23 5.64
N ALA A 530 7.84 -7.74 4.60
CA ALA A 530 6.38 -7.67 4.47
C ALA A 530 5.65 -8.28 5.69
N PHE A 531 6.18 -9.37 6.24
CA PHE A 531 5.67 -9.96 7.48
C PHE A 531 5.84 -9.03 8.68
N SER A 532 7.04 -8.49 8.90
CA SER A 532 7.34 -7.63 10.06
C SER A 532 6.54 -6.32 10.03
N ILE A 533 6.41 -5.69 8.86
CA ILE A 533 5.57 -4.49 8.66
C ILE A 533 4.11 -4.81 8.99
N THR A 534 3.57 -5.92 8.47
CA THR A 534 2.20 -6.36 8.75
C THR A 534 1.98 -6.58 10.25
N MET A 535 2.88 -7.29 10.92
CA MET A 535 2.78 -7.57 12.36
C MET A 535 2.85 -6.29 13.21
N ASN A 536 3.77 -5.37 12.89
CA ASN A 536 3.90 -4.09 13.59
C ASN A 536 2.63 -3.23 13.45
N ASN A 537 2.04 -3.17 12.25
CA ASN A 537 0.82 -2.40 11.99
C ASN A 537 -0.44 -3.04 12.61
N LEU A 538 -0.48 -4.38 12.76
CA LEU A 538 -1.55 -5.07 13.48
C LEU A 538 -1.56 -4.74 14.98
N PHE A 539 -0.39 -4.70 15.62
CA PHE A 539 -0.29 -4.27 17.01
C PHE A 539 -0.60 -2.78 17.18
N GLU A 540 -0.12 -1.91 16.28
CA GLU A 540 -0.45 -0.48 16.28
C GLU A 540 -1.97 -0.24 16.12
N ARG A 541 -2.62 -0.95 15.18
CA ARG A 541 -4.08 -0.96 15.02
C ARG A 541 -4.77 -1.34 16.33
N LEU A 542 -4.30 -2.38 17.01
CA LEU A 542 -4.91 -2.86 18.25
C LEU A 542 -4.82 -1.81 19.36
N THR A 543 -3.63 -1.23 19.57
CA THR A 543 -3.40 -0.14 20.55
C THR A 543 -4.32 1.06 20.29
N ARG A 544 -4.54 1.43 19.03
CA ARG A 544 -5.42 2.55 18.67
C ARG A 544 -6.91 2.25 18.71
N LEU A 545 -7.31 0.98 18.79
CA LEU A 545 -8.70 0.54 18.97
C LEU A 545 -9.06 0.29 20.44
N GLU A 546 -8.11 0.51 21.35
CA GLU A 546 -8.27 0.52 22.82
C GLU A 546 -8.34 1.94 23.41
N LEU A 547 -8.00 2.96 22.61
CA LEU A 547 -8.08 4.40 22.92
C LEU A 547 -9.38 5.02 22.38
#